data_AF-A0A6N3CX41-F1
#
_entry.id   AF-A0A6N3CX41-F1
#
_cell.length_a   1.000
_cell.length_b   1.000
_cell.length_c   1.000
_cell.angle_alpha   90.00
_cell.angle_beta   90.00
_cell.angle_gamma   90.00
#
_symmetry.space_group_name_H-M   'P 1'
#
loop_
_entity.id
_entity.type
_entity.pdbx_description
1 polymer ?
#
loop_
_entity_poly.entity_id
_entity_poly.type
_entity_poly.pdbx_seq_one_letter_code
_entity_poly.pdbx_strand_id
1 'polypeptide(L)'
;MPDMTRYAGDGAGIKAITGGDKVSIDPKHKAPYSTRIQAVVLAVNNNAMTFSDRSGGISRRRVIFNFTEVVPENERDTLLVEKIEGELAVVIRHLLTRFADQDDARRLLHEQQKSEESLAIKREGDSVITSLI
;
A
#
# COMPACT_ATOMS: atom_id res chain seq x y z
N MET A 1 7.20 25.82 -7.58
CA MET A 1 7.23 24.70 -6.60
C MET A 1 7.99 23.57 -7.27
N PRO A 2 8.98 22.93 -6.63
CA PRO A 2 9.68 21.83 -7.27
C PRO A 2 8.69 20.67 -7.42
N ASP A 3 8.49 20.21 -8.65
CA ASP A 3 7.72 19.02 -8.97
C ASP A 3 8.21 17.87 -8.10
N MET A 4 7.34 17.43 -7.19
CA MET A 4 7.54 16.19 -6.46
C MET A 4 7.67 15.10 -7.52
N THR A 5 8.88 14.56 -7.66
CA THR A 5 9.16 13.50 -8.62
C THR A 5 8.19 12.38 -8.30
N ARG A 6 7.22 12.13 -9.20
CA ARG A 6 6.31 10.99 -9.07
C ARG A 6 7.18 9.79 -8.73
N TYR A 7 6.83 9.02 -7.70
CA TYR A 7 7.54 7.77 -7.43
C TYR A 7 7.36 6.87 -8.65
N ALA A 8 8.35 6.89 -9.54
CA ALA A 8 8.47 6.07 -10.73
C ALA A 8 9.64 5.11 -10.49
N GLY A 9 9.55 4.32 -9.42
CA GLY A 9 10.46 3.19 -9.23
C GLY A 9 10.07 2.06 -10.18
N ASP A 10 11.04 1.27 -10.64
CA ASP A 10 10.78 0.07 -11.45
C ASP A 10 9.94 -1.00 -10.71
N GLY A 11 9.68 -0.77 -9.41
CA GLY A 11 8.89 -1.62 -8.54
C GLY A 11 9.60 -2.91 -8.13
N ALA A 12 10.82 -3.19 -8.61
CA ALA A 12 11.54 -4.43 -8.38
C ALA A 12 11.85 -4.65 -6.89
N GLY A 13 12.25 -3.60 -6.17
CA GLY A 13 12.46 -3.67 -4.72
C GLY A 13 11.18 -4.01 -3.95
N ILE A 14 10.08 -3.30 -4.21
CA ILE A 14 8.78 -3.55 -3.56
C ILE A 14 8.26 -4.94 -3.94
N LYS A 15 8.43 -5.35 -5.19
CA LYS A 15 8.06 -6.68 -5.69
C LYS A 15 8.84 -7.79 -5.01
N ALA A 16 10.14 -7.60 -4.78
CA ALA A 16 10.98 -8.54 -4.06
C ALA A 16 10.55 -8.65 -2.59
N ILE A 17 10.31 -7.52 -1.89
CA ILE A 17 9.84 -7.52 -0.50
C ILE A 17 8.49 -8.24 -0.39
N THR A 18 7.50 -7.83 -1.19
CA THR A 18 6.14 -8.40 -1.15
C THR A 18 6.05 -9.83 -1.70
N GLY A 19 7.01 -10.24 -2.54
CA GLY A 19 7.16 -11.62 -3.03
C GLY A 19 7.96 -12.51 -2.09
N GLY A 20 8.60 -11.93 -1.06
CA GLY A 20 9.47 -12.64 -0.12
C GLY A 20 10.86 -12.94 -0.67
N ASP A 21 11.26 -12.40 -1.82
CA ASP A 21 12.57 -12.60 -2.45
C ASP A 21 13.69 -11.84 -1.71
N LYS A 22 14.94 -12.18 -2.05
CA LYS A 22 16.09 -11.42 -1.56
C LYS A 22 16.13 -10.04 -2.21
N VAL A 23 16.36 -9.03 -1.40
CA VAL A 23 16.55 -7.64 -1.81
C VAL A 23 18.04 -7.32 -1.69
N SER A 24 18.60 -6.66 -2.70
CA SER A 24 19.95 -6.10 -2.62
C SER A 24 19.91 -4.80 -1.82
N ILE A 25 20.73 -4.72 -0.77
CA ILE A 25 20.86 -3.55 0.09
C ILE A 25 22.27 -3.00 -0.08
N ASP A 26 22.36 -1.73 -0.46
CA ASP A 26 23.62 -1.00 -0.61
C ASP A 26 23.63 0.18 0.39
N PRO A 27 24.01 -0.07 1.66
CA PRO A 27 24.03 0.98 2.66
C PRO A 27 25.24 1.88 2.42
N LYS A 28 25.02 3.19 2.56
CA LYS A 28 26.10 4.16 2.42
C LYS A 28 27.28 3.81 3.34
N HIS A 29 28.48 3.74 2.76
CA HIS A 29 29.74 3.44 3.45
C HIS A 29 29.84 2.05 4.10
N LYS A 30 29.02 1.07 3.66
CA LYS A 30 29.09 -0.32 4.10
C LYS A 30 29.17 -1.25 2.88
N ALA A 31 29.63 -2.47 3.10
CA ALA A 31 29.60 -3.48 2.05
C ALA A 31 28.13 -3.81 1.67
N PRO A 32 27.81 -3.86 0.37
CA PRO A 32 26.49 -4.31 -0.08
C PRO A 32 26.22 -5.75 0.38
N TYR A 33 24.96 -6.04 0.70
CA TYR A 33 24.53 -7.38 1.09
C TYR A 33 23.13 -7.69 0.55
N SER A 34 22.75 -8.95 0.59
CA SER A 34 21.45 -9.41 0.12
C SER A 34 20.70 -10.15 1.23
N THR A 35 19.46 -9.75 1.49
CA THR A 35 18.64 -10.33 2.57
C THR A 35 17.16 -10.41 2.19
N ARG A 36 16.40 -11.26 2.88
CA ARG A 36 14.93 -11.26 2.78
C ARG A 36 14.37 -10.30 3.84
N ILE A 37 13.48 -9.41 3.42
CA ILE A 37 12.82 -8.46 4.32
C ILE A 37 11.41 -8.98 4.61
N GLN A 38 11.15 -9.42 5.85
CA GLN A 38 9.80 -9.75 6.30
C GLN A 38 9.09 -8.47 6.73
N ALA A 39 8.29 -7.89 5.84
CA ALA A 39 7.59 -6.65 6.11
C ALA A 39 6.23 -6.60 5.41
N VAL A 40 5.32 -5.80 5.99
CA VAL A 40 4.11 -5.32 5.32
C VAL A 40 4.43 -3.96 4.72
N VAL A 41 4.16 -3.78 3.43
CA VAL A 41 4.34 -2.49 2.74
C VAL A 41 3.02 -1.73 2.78
N LEU A 42 2.98 -0.62 3.52
CA LEU A 42 1.91 0.35 3.48
C LEU A 42 2.36 1.57 2.66
N ALA A 43 1.55 1.97 1.69
CA ALA A 43 1.79 3.17 0.90
C ALA A 43 0.58 4.09 1.03
N VAL A 44 0.84 5.35 1.39
CA VAL A 44 -0.17 6.40 1.49
C VAL A 44 0.14 7.42 0.41
N ASN A 45 -0.83 7.70 -0.44
CA ASN A 45 -0.71 8.62 -1.56
C ASN A 45 -2.00 9.41 -1.74
N ASN A 46 -1.88 10.60 -2.32
CA ASN A 46 -3.05 11.42 -2.70
C ASN A 46 -3.47 11.17 -4.16
N ASN A 47 -2.69 10.39 -4.91
CA ASN A 47 -2.92 10.05 -6.31
C ASN A 47 -2.57 8.58 -6.54
N ALA A 48 -3.23 7.93 -7.50
CA ALA A 48 -2.97 6.54 -7.85
C ALA A 48 -1.47 6.30 -8.16
N MET A 49 -0.88 5.28 -7.51
CA MET A 49 0.50 4.87 -7.81
C MET A 49 0.60 4.28 -9.21
N THR A 50 1.52 4.82 -10.00
CA THR A 50 1.88 4.29 -11.31
C THR A 50 3.08 3.36 -11.19
N PHE A 51 3.03 2.21 -11.87
CA PHE A 51 4.15 1.27 -11.93
C PHE A 51 4.50 1.00 -13.39
N SER A 52 5.80 0.97 -13.70
CA SER A 52 6.30 0.59 -15.02
C SER A 52 6.36 -0.94 -15.23
N ASP A 53 6.08 -1.73 -14.19
CA ASP A 53 6.04 -3.21 -14.25
C ASP A 53 4.86 -3.70 -15.12
N ARG A 54 5.18 -4.12 -16.35
CA ARG A 54 4.21 -4.65 -17.32
C ARG A 54 3.69 -6.06 -16.98
N SER A 55 4.27 -6.75 -15.98
CA SER A 55 3.83 -8.11 -15.62
C SER A 55 2.55 -8.15 -14.77
N GLY A 56 2.03 -6.99 -14.36
CA GLY A 56 0.90 -6.89 -13.43
C GLY A 56 1.21 -7.46 -12.03
N GLY A 57 2.48 -7.78 -11.76
CA GLY A 57 2.93 -8.43 -10.53
C GLY A 57 2.64 -7.63 -9.28
N ILE A 58 2.86 -6.33 -9.35
CA ILE A 58 2.57 -5.43 -8.23
C ILE A 58 1.07 -5.18 -8.16
N SER A 59 0.41 -4.96 -9.31
CA SER A 59 -1.02 -4.67 -9.38
C SER A 59 -1.91 -5.73 -8.70
N ARG A 60 -1.60 -7.02 -8.90
CA ARG A 60 -2.30 -8.15 -8.26
C ARG A 60 -2.01 -8.35 -6.77
N ARG A 61 -1.04 -7.65 -6.18
CA ARG A 61 -0.68 -7.74 -4.76
C ARG A 61 -1.17 -6.54 -3.94
N ARG A 62 -1.62 -5.48 -4.60
CA ARG A 62 -2.16 -4.28 -3.96
C ARG A 62 -3.61 -4.50 -3.51
N VAL A 63 -3.86 -4.29 -2.23
CA VAL A 63 -5.20 -4.03 -1.67
C VAL A 63 -5.31 -2.52 -1.53
N ILE A 64 -6.29 -1.89 -2.17
CA ILE A 64 -6.43 -0.42 -2.19
C ILE A 64 -7.67 -0.05 -1.41
N PHE A 65 -7.52 0.92 -0.50
CA PHE A 65 -8.62 1.61 0.16
C PHE A 65 -8.56 3.07 -0.26
N ASN A 66 -9.59 3.57 -0.94
CA ASN A 66 -9.68 4.96 -1.32
C ASN A 66 -10.47 5.73 -0.25
N PHE A 67 -9.96 6.89 0.12
CA PHE A 67 -10.63 7.77 1.07
C PHE A 67 -11.01 9.04 0.30
N THR A 68 -12.22 9.05 -0.28
CA THR A 68 -12.74 10.17 -1.07
C THR A 68 -13.31 11.30 -0.23
N GLU A 69 -13.78 10.97 0.97
CA GLU A 69 -14.44 11.92 1.86
C GLU A 69 -13.40 12.73 2.65
N VAL A 70 -13.44 14.05 2.46
CA VAL A 70 -12.59 14.98 3.21
C VAL A 70 -13.26 15.34 4.52
N VAL A 71 -12.57 15.16 5.63
CA VAL A 71 -13.06 15.58 6.95
C VAL A 71 -13.11 17.12 7.00
N PRO A 72 -14.30 17.73 7.17
CA PRO A 72 -14.47 19.18 7.29
C PRO A 72 -13.65 19.74 8.46
N GLU A 73 -13.16 20.96 8.33
CA GLU A 73 -12.25 21.55 9.34
C GLU A 73 -12.87 21.61 10.74
N ASN A 74 -14.17 21.91 10.83
CA ASN A 74 -14.92 21.96 12.08
C ASN A 74 -15.21 20.58 12.70
N GLU A 75 -14.99 19.49 11.96
CA GLU A 75 -15.16 18.11 12.44
C GLU A 75 -13.81 17.44 12.76
N ARG A 76 -12.68 18.10 12.46
CA ARG A 76 -11.35 17.56 12.74
C ARG A 76 -11.11 17.55 14.24
N ASP A 77 -10.87 16.36 14.76
CA ASP A 77 -10.47 16.17 16.14
C ASP A 77 -8.97 16.46 16.30
N THR A 78 -8.65 17.55 16.99
CA THR A 78 -7.25 17.98 17.24
C THR A 78 -6.50 17.03 18.16
N LEU A 79 -7.21 16.18 18.92
CA LEU A 79 -6.65 15.20 19.85
C LEU A 79 -6.71 13.76 19.28
N LEU A 80 -6.99 13.60 17.99
CA LEU A 80 -7.19 12.28 17.37
C LEU A 80 -6.01 11.33 17.62
N VAL A 81 -4.78 11.83 17.51
CA VAL A 81 -3.57 11.01 17.72
C VAL A 81 -3.50 10.50 19.15
N GLU A 82 -3.69 11.36 20.14
CA GLU A 82 -3.66 10.99 21.56
C GLU A 82 -4.75 9.97 21.89
N LYS A 83 -5.96 10.16 21.34
CA LYS A 83 -7.07 9.22 21.52
C LYS A 83 -6.76 7.84 20.92
N ILE A 84 -6.21 7.81 19.70
CA ILE A 84 -5.80 6.56 19.05
C ILE A 84 -4.69 5.87 19.87
N GLU A 85 -3.70 6.62 20.37
CA GLU A 85 -2.64 6.07 21.20
C GLU A 85 -3.18 5.46 22.51
N GLY A 86 -4.13 6.14 23.17
CA GLY A 86 -4.80 5.64 24.37
C GLY A 86 -5.63 4.38 24.14
N GLU A 87 -6.20 4.22 22.95
CA GLU A 87 -7.06 3.07 22.60
C GLU A 87 -6.33 1.98 21.80
N LEU A 88 -5.06 2.18 21.43
CA LEU A 88 -4.34 1.31 20.51
C LEU A 88 -4.36 -0.16 20.94
N ALA A 89 -4.14 -0.42 22.23
CA ALA A 89 -4.18 -1.78 22.77
C ALA A 89 -5.55 -2.45 22.61
N VAL A 90 -6.63 -1.67 22.77
CA VAL A 90 -8.01 -2.14 22.63
C VAL A 90 -8.32 -2.43 21.16
N VAL A 91 -7.92 -1.53 20.24
CA VAL A 91 -8.07 -1.73 18.79
C VAL A 91 -7.36 -3.00 18.34
N ILE A 92 -6.10 -3.20 18.74
CA ILE A 92 -5.34 -4.40 18.39
C ILE A 92 -6.01 -5.66 18.95
N ARG A 93 -6.42 -5.65 20.22
CA ARG A 93 -7.13 -6.79 20.82
C ARG A 93 -8.44 -7.08 20.09
N HIS A 94 -9.19 -6.06 19.71
CA HIS A 94 -10.43 -6.21 18.96
C HIS A 94 -10.16 -6.87 17.60
N LEU A 95 -9.15 -6.41 16.86
CA LEU A 95 -8.75 -7.01 15.59
C LEU A 95 -8.34 -8.48 15.74
N LEU A 96 -7.52 -8.81 16.75
CA LEU A 96 -7.10 -10.19 17.03
C LEU A 96 -8.26 -11.10 17.43
N THR A 97 -9.27 -10.56 18.13
CA THR A 97 -10.46 -11.30 18.52
C THR A 97 -11.41 -11.50 17.33
N ARG A 98 -11.61 -10.45 16.53
CA ARG A 98 -12.49 -10.46 15.35
C ARG A 98 -11.96 -11.37 14.24
N PHE A 99 -10.63 -11.44 14.10
CA PHE A 99 -9.92 -12.26 13.12
C PHE A 99 -9.09 -13.33 13.81
N ALA A 100 -9.72 -14.02 14.77
CA ALA A 100 -9.11 -15.19 15.42
C ALA A 100 -8.78 -16.29 14.39
N ASP A 101 -9.64 -16.44 13.38
CA ASP A 101 -9.30 -17.13 12.14
C ASP A 101 -8.67 -16.13 11.15
N GLN A 102 -7.41 -16.38 10.77
CA GLN A 102 -6.68 -15.52 9.85
C GLN A 102 -7.23 -15.59 8.41
N ASP A 103 -7.89 -16.69 8.04
CA ASP A 103 -8.44 -16.86 6.70
C ASP A 103 -9.64 -15.95 6.44
N ASP A 104 -10.37 -15.54 7.49
CA ASP A 104 -11.41 -14.52 7.39
C ASP A 104 -10.84 -13.16 6.98
N ALA A 105 -9.76 -12.72 7.64
CA ALA A 105 -9.10 -11.46 7.29
C ALA A 105 -8.53 -11.53 5.86
N ARG A 106 -7.88 -12.64 5.51
CA ARG A 106 -7.32 -12.87 4.17
C ARG A 106 -8.41 -12.82 3.10
N ARG A 107 -9.57 -13.43 3.36
CA ARG A 107 -10.71 -13.41 2.44
C ARG A 107 -11.20 -11.99 2.20
N LEU A 108 -11.42 -11.19 3.25
CA LEU A 108 -11.85 -9.80 3.12
C LEU A 108 -10.84 -8.94 2.34
N LEU A 109 -9.53 -9.15 2.58
CA LEU A 109 -8.49 -8.46 1.82
C LEU A 109 -8.49 -8.86 0.33
N HIS A 110 -8.76 -10.13 0.02
CA HIS A 110 -8.90 -10.61 -1.36
C HIS A 110 -10.17 -10.07 -2.04
N GLU A 111 -11.27 -9.96 -1.30
CA GLU A 111 -12.51 -9.32 -1.78
C GLU A 111 -12.25 -7.84 -2.08
N GLN A 112 -11.64 -7.09 -1.15
CA GLN A 112 -11.30 -5.69 -1.38
C GLN A 112 -10.34 -5.50 -2.55
N GLN A 113 -9.33 -6.36 -2.69
CA GLN A 113 -8.38 -6.31 -3.81
C GLN A 113 -9.06 -6.37 -5.19
N LYS A 114 -10.20 -7.07 -5.26
CA LYS A 114 -11.01 -7.29 -6.48
C LYS A 114 -12.24 -6.39 -6.55
N SER A 115 -12.43 -5.50 -5.58
CA SER A 115 -13.55 -4.54 -5.59
C SER A 115 -13.49 -3.62 -6.81
N GLU A 116 -14.65 -3.14 -7.26
CA GLU A 116 -14.75 -2.20 -8.39
C GLU A 116 -13.92 -0.93 -8.16
N GLU A 117 -13.94 -0.41 -6.93
CA GLU A 117 -13.11 0.71 -6.48
C GLU A 117 -11.62 0.45 -6.70
N SER A 118 -11.12 -0.68 -6.19
CA SER A 118 -9.71 -1.08 -6.37
C SER A 118 -9.36 -1.26 -7.85
N LEU A 119 -10.27 -1.82 -8.65
CA LEU A 119 -10.05 -2.01 -10.09
C LEU A 119 -10.02 -0.68 -10.85
N ALA A 120 -10.88 0.28 -10.50
CA ALA A 120 -10.91 1.60 -11.10
C ALA A 120 -9.59 2.35 -10.87
N ILE A 121 -9.08 2.37 -9.64
CA ILE A 121 -7.81 3.05 -9.29
C ILE A 121 -6.61 2.37 -9.97
N LYS A 122 -6.62 1.04 -10.06
CA LYS A 122 -5.58 0.29 -10.79
C LYS A 122 -5.59 0.66 -12.27
N ARG A 123 -6.76 0.81 -12.91
CA ARG A 123 -6.86 1.22 -14.32
C ARG A 123 -6.33 2.64 -14.54
N GLU A 124 -6.57 3.55 -13.61
CA GLU A 124 -6.04 4.92 -13.68
C GLU A 124 -4.51 4.94 -13.58
N GLY A 125 -3.94 4.21 -12.61
CA GLY A 125 -2.50 4.20 -12.36
C GLY A 125 -1.68 3.30 -13.30
N ASP A 126 -2.28 2.22 -13.80
CA ASP A 126 -1.61 1.25 -14.68
C ASP A 126 -1.88 1.55 -16.17
N SER A 127 -2.44 2.73 -16.50
CA SER A 127 -2.76 3.16 -17.87
C SER A 127 -1.55 3.00 -18.79
N VAL A 128 -1.57 1.90 -19.55
CA VAL A 128 -0.78 1.73 -20.76
C VAL A 128 -1.39 2.69 -21.76
N ILE A 129 -0.60 3.62 -22.26
CA ILE A 129 -0.92 4.46 -23.42
C ILE A 129 -1.59 3.57 -24.50
N THR A 130 -2.90 3.68 -24.68
CA THR A 130 -3.57 3.26 -25.91
C THR A 130 -3.48 4.45 -26.86
N SER A 131 -2.32 4.64 -27.48
CA SER A 131 -2.22 5.39 -28.72
C SER A 131 -2.34 4.39 -29.86
N LEU A 132 -3.56 4.23 -30.36
CA LEU A 132 -3.93 3.80 -31.72
C LEU A 132 -5.46 3.90 -31.83
N ILE A 133 -5.93 5.12 -32.09
CA ILE A 133 -7.05 5.39 -33.00
C ILE A 133 -6.50 6.33 -34.06
#